data_AF-A0A5P8JP26-F1
#
_entry.id   AF-A0A5P8JP26-F1
#
_cell.length_a   1.000
_cell.length_b   1.000
_cell.length_c   1.000
_cell.angle_alpha   90.00
_cell.angle_beta   90.00
_cell.angle_gamma   90.00
#
_symmetry.space_group_name_H-M   'P 1'
#
loop_
_entity.id
_entity.type
_entity.pdbx_description
1 polymer ?
#
loop_
_entity_poly.entity_id
_entity_poly.type
_entity_poly.pdbx_seq_one_letter_code
_entity_poly.pdbx_strand_id
1 'polypeptide(L)' 'MTEEKRRFKAEIAGKSYTIIGPGSTAHFQATTELLNQQLTQIQKLAPDLSLQDAAVLLAFNALSDQVKAKVAQQLEEDN' A
#
# COMPACT_ATOMS: atom_id res chain seq x y z
N MET A 1 7.25 21.78 -13.89
CA MET A 1 7.21 22.15 -12.47
C MET A 1 7.69 20.94 -11.69
N THR A 2 8.82 21.02 -10.99
CA THR A 2 9.35 19.92 -10.19
C THR A 2 8.43 19.69 -9.00
N GLU A 3 7.76 18.54 -8.95
CA GLU A 3 6.96 18.16 -7.78
C GLU A 3 7.86 18.18 -6.53
N GLU A 4 7.61 19.14 -5.63
CA GLU A 4 8.35 19.26 -4.38
C GLU A 4 8.13 17.98 -3.56
N LYS A 5 9.24 17.25 -3.32
CA LYS A 5 9.23 16.08 -2.46
C LYS A 5 8.80 16.50 -1.07
N ARG A 6 7.63 16.04 -0.64
CA ARG A 6 7.10 16.35 0.69
C ARG A 6 7.42 15.21 1.65
N ARG A 7 7.71 15.59 2.90
CA ARG A 7 7.89 14.65 4.01
C ARG A 7 6.52 14.41 4.66
N PHE A 8 6.15 13.15 4.81
CA PHE A 8 4.93 12.71 5.45
C PHE A 8 5.26 11.76 6.61
N LYS A 9 4.59 11.93 7.75
CA LYS A 9 4.69 11.01 8.88
C LYS A 9 3.48 10.08 8.86
N ALA A 10 3.72 8.78 8.84
CA ALA A 10 2.69 7.75 8.83
C ALA A 10 2.86 6.85 10.06
N GLU A 11 1.76 6.39 10.63
CA GLU A 11 1.77 5.31 11.62
C GLU A 11 1.30 4.02 10.94
N ILE A 12 2.19 3.03 10.88
CA ILE A 12 1.95 1.76 10.21
C ILE A 12 2.21 0.64 11.22
N ALA A 13 1.20 -0.18 11.48
CA ALA A 13 1.27 -1.28 12.46
C ALA A 13 1.86 -0.85 13.83
N GLY A 14 1.45 0.32 14.33
CA GLY A 14 1.92 0.88 15.60
C GLY A 14 3.35 1.43 15.59
N LYS A 15 3.99 1.52 14.41
CA LYS A 15 5.33 2.10 14.24
C LYS A 15 5.24 3.37 13.39
N SER A 16 5.94 4.43 13.81
CA SER A 16 6.01 5.67 13.05
C SER A 16 7.07 5.61 11.96
N TYR A 17 6.68 5.96 10.73
CA TYR A 17 7.55 6.04 9.57
C TYR A 17 7.54 7.45 8.99
N THR A 18 8.66 7.84 8.38
CA THR A 18 8.77 9.09 7.61
C THR A 18 8.94 8.76 6.14
N ILE A 19 7.92 9.09 5.34
CA ILE A 19 7.84 8.83 3.90
C ILE A 19 8.19 10.12 3.16
N ILE A 20 8.99 10.03 2.09
CA ILE A 20 9.36 11.16 1.24
C ILE A 20 9.01 10.78 -0.20
N GLY A 21 8.12 11.54 -0.84
CA GLY A 21 7.74 11.26 -2.22
C GLY A 21 6.94 12.37 -2.89
N PRO A 22 6.78 12.29 -4.22
CA PRO A 22 5.81 13.08 -4.96
C PRO A 22 4.41 12.57 -4.59
N GLY A 23 3.57 13.43 -4.02
CA GLY A 23 2.25 13.04 -3.56
C GLY A 23 1.58 14.12 -2.70
N SER A 24 0.26 14.09 -2.63
CA SER A 24 -0.50 14.92 -1.71
C SER A 24 -0.58 14.26 -0.33
N THR A 25 -0.75 15.07 0.72
CA THR A 25 -0.98 14.58 2.08
C THR A 25 -2.18 13.64 2.14
N ALA A 26 -3.26 13.98 1.42
CA ALA A 26 -4.47 13.15 1.34
C ALA A 26 -4.18 11.78 0.72
N HIS A 27 -3.37 11.71 -0.34
CA HIS A 27 -2.97 10.44 -0.94
C HIS A 27 -2.18 9.58 0.05
N PHE A 28 -1.18 10.14 0.73
CA PHE A 28 -0.39 9.38 1.70
C PHE A 28 -1.21 8.93 2.92
N GLN A 29 -2.15 9.77 3.38
CA GLN A 29 -3.04 9.40 4.47
C GLN A 29 -3.95 8.24 4.07
N ALA A 30 -4.63 8.34 2.92
CA ALA A 30 -5.49 7.27 2.42
C ALA A 30 -4.71 5.96 2.21
N THR A 31 -3.49 6.03 1.67
CA THR A 31 -2.61 4.86 1.52
C THR A 31 -2.23 4.25 2.86
N THR A 32 -1.96 5.07 3.89
CA THR A 32 -1.62 4.60 5.23
C THR A 32 -2.81 3.91 5.90
N GLU A 33 -4.01 4.48 5.76
CA GLU A 33 -5.25 3.90 6.29
C GLU A 33 -5.55 2.55 5.64
N LEU A 34 -5.49 2.46 4.31
CA LEU A 34 -5.70 1.23 3.56
C LEU A 34 -4.68 0.14 3.94
N LEU A 35 -3.41 0.52 4.08
CA LEU A 35 -2.34 -0.40 4.47
C LEU A 35 -2.61 -1.01 5.85
N ASN A 36 -2.96 -0.19 6.84
CA ASN A 36 -3.26 -0.67 8.20
C ASN A 36 -4.52 -1.54 8.24
N GLN A 37 -5.55 -1.19 7.46
CA GLN A 37 -6.76 -2.02 7.34
C GLN A 37 -6.42 -3.42 6.81
N GLN A 38 -5.63 -3.50 5.74
CA GLN A 38 -5.24 -4.78 5.15
C GLN A 38 -4.35 -5.61 6.09
N LEU A 39 -3.37 -4.99 6.76
CA LEU A 39 -2.56 -5.68 7.78
C LEU A 39 -3.42 -6.24 8.90
N THR A 40 -4.38 -5.46 9.39
CA THR A 40 -5.32 -5.89 10.44
C THR A 40 -6.17 -7.06 9.95
N GLN A 41 -6.61 -7.05 8.70
CA GLN A 41 -7.38 -8.14 8.12
C GLN A 41 -6.56 -9.43 8.01
N ILE A 42 -5.31 -9.34 7.54
CA ILE A 42 -4.40 -10.49 7.47
C ILE A 42 -4.19 -11.09 8.86
N GLN A 43 -3.92 -10.26 9.87
CA GLN A 43 -3.73 -10.70 11.26
C GLN A 43 -5.00 -11.29 11.88
N LYS A 44 -6.19 -10.80 11.50
CA LYS A 44 -7.46 -11.41 11.94
C LYS A 44 -7.68 -12.80 11.37
N LEU A 45 -7.25 -13.04 10.12
CA LEU A 45 -7.38 -14.33 9.45
C LEU A 45 -6.29 -15.32 9.89
N ALA A 46 -5.10 -14.82 10.20
CA ALA A 46 -3.95 -15.61 10.63
C ALA A 46 -3.27 -14.93 11.84
N PRO A 47 -3.79 -15.14 13.07
CA PRO A 47 -3.29 -14.47 14.27
C PRO A 47 -1.86 -14.88 14.66
N ASP A 48 -1.46 -16.11 14.30
CA ASP A 48 -0.11 -16.62 14.57
C ASP A 48 0.94 -16.12 13.57
N LEU A 49 0.52 -15.38 12.53
CA LEU A 49 1.40 -14.88 11.49
C LEU A 49 2.24 -13.71 12.03
N SER A 50 3.54 -13.74 11.76
CA SER A 50 4.41 -12.63 12.12
C SER A 50 4.04 -11.36 11.35
N LEU A 51 4.29 -10.18 11.93
CA LEU A 51 4.09 -8.91 11.22
C LEU A 51 4.92 -8.83 9.93
N GLN A 52 6.09 -9.46 9.90
CA GLN A 52 6.96 -9.51 8.73
C GLN A 52 6.29 -10.30 7.59
N ASP A 53 5.80 -11.49 7.89
CA ASP A 53 5.14 -12.33 6.89
C ASP A 53 3.81 -11.70 6.42
N ALA A 54 3.06 -11.08 7.34
CA ALA A 54 1.87 -10.31 6.99
C ALA A 54 2.18 -9.15 6.02
N ALA A 55 3.29 -8.44 6.23
CA ALA A 55 3.73 -7.38 5.31
C ALA A 55 4.16 -7.92 3.94
N VAL A 56 4.77 -9.11 3.88
CA VAL A 56 5.10 -9.78 2.62
C VAL A 56 3.83 -10.17 1.85
N LEU A 57 2.84 -10.76 2.52
CA LEU A 57 1.55 -11.10 1.90
C LEU A 57 0.80 -9.85 1.40
N LEU A 58 0.83 -8.77 2.19
CA LEU A 58 0.27 -7.50 1.77
C LEU A 58 0.93 -6.99 0.49
N ALA A 59 2.26 -6.98 0.45
CA ALA A 59 3.03 -6.53 -0.72
C ALA A 59 2.71 -7.40 -1.94
N PHE A 60 2.62 -8.72 -1.78
CA PHE A 60 2.23 -9.63 -2.86
C PHE A 60 0.82 -9.31 -3.38
N ASN A 61 -0.16 -9.10 -2.50
CA ASN A 61 -1.52 -8.77 -2.89
C ASN A 61 -1.59 -7.44 -3.65
N ALA A 62 -0.88 -6.41 -3.17
CA ALA A 62 -0.80 -5.12 -3.84
C ALA A 62 -0.17 -5.22 -5.25
N LEU A 63 0.90 -6.02 -5.40
CA LEU A 63 1.51 -6.26 -6.71
C LEU A 63 0.61 -7.09 -7.63
N SER A 64 -0.11 -8.07 -7.09
CA SER A 64 -1.10 -8.87 -7.83
C SER A 64 -2.18 -7.97 -8.43
N ASP A 65 -2.70 -7.03 -7.64
CA ASP A 65 -3.71 -6.07 -8.12
C ASP A 65 -3.13 -5.11 -9.17
N GLN A 66 -1.87 -4.69 -9.03
CA GLN A 66 -1.19 -3.92 -10.06
C GLN A 66 -1.04 -4.71 -11.37
N VAL A 67 -0.71 -6.00 -11.31
CA VAL A 67 -0.61 -6.87 -12.49
C VAL A 67 -1.98 -7.02 -13.15
N LYS A 68 -3.04 -7.28 -12.38
CA LYS A 68 -4.41 -7.35 -12.90
C LYS A 68 -4.83 -6.07 -13.62
N ALA A 69 -4.52 -4.91 -13.04
CA ALA A 69 -4.84 -3.62 -13.65
C ALA A 69 -4.14 -3.43 -15.01
N LYS A 70 -2.85 -3.80 -15.12
CA LYS A 70 -2.11 -3.75 -16.40
C LYS A 70 -2.71 -4.68 -17.46
N VAL A 71 -3.10 -5.89 -17.07
CA VAL A 71 -3.73 -6.84 -17.98
C VAL A 71 -5.08 -6.31 -18.47
N ALA A 72 -5.89 -5.74 -17.57
CA ALA A 72 -7.18 -5.15 -17.94
C ALA A 72 -7.01 -3.99 -18.93
N GLN A 73 -6.02 -3.11 -18.70
CA GLN A 73 -5.70 -2.01 -19.62
C GLN A 73 -5.30 -2.52 -21.01
N GLN A 74 -4.44 -3.55 -21.10
CA GLN A 74 -4.05 -4.13 -22.38
C GLN A 74 -5.24 -4.71 -23.16
N LEU A 75 -6.16 -5.36 -22.47
CA LEU A 75 -7.37 -5.94 -23.09
C LEU A 75 -8.36 -4.88 -23.59
N GLU A 76 -8.35 -3.69 -22.97
CA GLU A 76 -9.14 -2.53 -23.44
C GLU A 76 -8.49 -1.85 -24.65
N GLU A 77 -7.15 -1.86 -24.76
CA GLU A 77 -6.42 -1.31 -25.90
C GLU A 77 -6.44 -2.22 -27.14
N ASP A 78 -6.62 -3.53 -26.95
CA ASP A 78 -6.68 -4.52 -28.03
C ASP A 78 -8.10 -4.71 -28.63
N ASN A 79 -9.12 -4.00 -28.11
CA ASN A 79 -10.52 -4.00 -28.59
C ASN A 79 -10.90 -2.69 -29.29
#